data_AF-A0A9D0N604-F1
#
_entry.id   AF-A0A9D0N604-F1
#
_cell.length_a   1.000
_cell.length_b   1.000
_cell.length_c   1.000
_cell.angle_alpha   90.00
_cell.angle_beta   90.00
_cell.angle_gamma   90.00
#
_symmetry.space_group_name_H-M   'P 1'
#
loop_
_entity.id
_entity.type
_entity.pdbx_description
1 polymer ?
#
loop_
_entity_poly.entity_id
_entity_poly.type
_entity_poly.pdbx_seq_one_letter_code
_entity_poly.pdbx_strand_id
1 'polypeptide(L)'
;MPVFNRNQAARIKKRTWFFLDAVVEVEPGHFHRAGFGRFLLPHPPVVNWLLRRGLARDAYKKLCSEHEMGHLQALPFEALYSVILVLVMIHNETNDVIGWLWVVASSFAAWEILAEIHTIRHVQSGYQCLYRDISLIPRSIFWGIALFLVLGGWVYVFRHTFIQ
;
A
#
# COMPACT_ATOMS: atom_id res chain seq x y z
N MET A 1 -12.12 17.76 17.90
CA MET A 1 -11.80 17.34 16.52
C MET A 1 -11.81 18.59 15.65
N PRO A 2 -10.74 18.91 14.90
CA PRO A 2 -10.72 20.11 14.07
C PRO A 2 -11.73 19.98 12.91
N VAL A 3 -12.50 21.04 12.67
CA VAL A 3 -13.46 21.16 11.56
C VAL A 3 -12.66 21.42 10.28
N PHE A 4 -12.63 20.45 9.37
CA PHE A 4 -11.84 20.52 8.13
C PHE A 4 -12.56 21.35 7.06
N ASN A 5 -11.89 22.39 6.55
CA ASN A 5 -12.37 23.17 5.40
C ASN A 5 -12.24 22.34 4.10
N ARG A 6 -13.36 22.10 3.40
CA ARG A 6 -13.61 21.06 2.38
C ARG A 6 -12.92 21.25 1.01
N ASN A 7 -12.28 22.39 0.73
CA ASN A 7 -12.11 22.83 -0.66
C ASN A 7 -10.78 22.57 -1.39
N GLN A 8 -9.92 21.63 -0.96
CA GLN A 8 -8.72 21.33 -1.74
C GLN A 8 -8.35 19.84 -1.69
N ALA A 9 -9.05 19.04 -2.50
CA ALA A 9 -8.56 17.74 -2.95
C ALA A 9 -7.24 17.95 -3.71
N ALA A 10 -6.21 17.16 -3.40
CA ALA A 10 -4.99 17.14 -4.19
C ALA A 10 -5.18 16.16 -5.35
N ARG A 11 -5.11 16.63 -6.59
CA ARG A 11 -5.14 15.79 -7.78
C ARG A 11 -3.79 15.78 -8.45
N ILE A 12 -3.21 14.60 -8.61
CA ILE A 12 -1.92 14.39 -9.27
C ILE A 12 -2.11 13.47 -10.46
N LYS A 13 -1.41 13.80 -11.55
CA LYS A 13 -1.31 12.95 -12.74
C LYS A 13 0.16 12.72 -13.03
N LYS A 14 0.58 11.46 -13.16
CA LYS A 14 1.95 11.08 -13.52
C LYS A 14 1.91 9.88 -14.44
N ARG A 15 2.93 9.71 -15.28
CA ARG A 15 3.11 8.50 -16.07
C ARG A 15 3.80 7.44 -15.22
N THR A 16 3.33 6.20 -15.25
CA THR A 16 4.03 5.08 -14.61
C THR A 16 5.29 4.71 -15.39
N TRP A 17 6.21 3.99 -14.74
CA TRP A 17 7.44 3.51 -15.41
C TRP A 17 7.14 2.54 -16.57
N PHE A 18 5.96 1.91 -16.54
CA PHE A 18 5.42 1.06 -17.62
C PHE A 18 4.40 1.80 -18.51
N PHE A 19 4.55 3.13 -18.59
CA PHE A 19 3.94 4.00 -19.60
C PHE A 19 2.43 4.27 -19.54
N LEU A 20 1.73 3.88 -18.46
CA LEU A 20 0.31 4.23 -18.27
C LEU A 20 0.13 5.58 -17.56
N ASP A 21 -0.93 6.30 -17.88
CA ASP A 21 -1.28 7.56 -17.21
C ASP A 21 -2.01 7.28 -15.89
N ALA A 22 -1.29 7.45 -14.77
CA ALA A 22 -1.81 7.31 -13.43
C ALA A 22 -2.43 8.62 -12.93
N VAL A 23 -3.58 8.50 -12.28
CA VAL A 23 -4.32 9.61 -11.68
C VAL A 23 -4.62 9.27 -10.22
N VAL A 24 -4.31 10.21 -9.33
CA VAL A 24 -4.52 10.11 -7.88
C VAL A 24 -5.27 11.34 -7.41
N GLU A 25 -6.30 11.13 -6.59
CA GLU A 25 -7.06 12.17 -5.90
C GLU A 25 -7.09 11.87 -4.40
N VAL A 26 -6.49 12.77 -3.61
CA VAL A 26 -6.40 12.64 -2.15
C VAL A 26 -7.18 13.75 -1.48
N GLU A 27 -8.12 13.34 -0.64
CA GLU A 27 -8.91 14.22 0.23
C GLU A 27 -8.66 13.86 1.70
N PRO A 28 -8.18 14.80 2.53
CA PRO A 28 -7.94 14.52 3.95
C PRO A 28 -9.23 14.03 4.66
N GLY A 29 -9.13 12.89 5.33
CA GLY A 29 -10.23 12.31 6.12
C GLY A 29 -11.34 11.65 5.29
N HIS A 30 -11.17 11.48 3.98
CA HIS A 30 -12.14 10.88 3.08
C HIS A 30 -11.51 9.76 2.25
N PHE A 31 -12.31 9.07 1.44
CA PHE A 31 -11.82 8.05 0.52
C PHE A 31 -10.84 8.67 -0.48
N HIS A 32 -9.72 8.00 -0.71
CA HIS A 32 -8.82 8.33 -1.78
C HIS A 32 -9.30 7.67 -3.07
N ARG A 33 -8.89 8.22 -4.21
CA ARG A 33 -9.15 7.62 -5.52
C ARG A 33 -7.84 7.49 -6.28
N ALA A 34 -7.60 6.31 -6.84
CA ALA A 34 -6.43 6.05 -7.66
C ALA A 34 -6.81 5.17 -8.85
N GLY A 35 -6.12 5.34 -9.98
CA GLY A 35 -6.29 4.48 -11.15
C GLY A 35 -5.65 5.04 -12.41
N PHE A 36 -6.11 4.56 -13.56
CA PHE A 36 -5.54 4.88 -14.87
C PHE A 36 -6.54 5.62 -15.76
N GLY A 37 -6.12 6.75 -16.31
CA GLY A 37 -6.94 7.58 -17.20
C GLY A 37 -8.25 8.04 -16.55
N ARG A 38 -9.39 7.49 -17.03
CA ARG A 38 -10.73 7.80 -16.51
C ARG A 38 -11.24 6.81 -15.47
N PHE A 39 -10.55 5.70 -15.26
CA PHE A 39 -10.94 4.67 -14.30
C PHE A 39 -10.27 4.96 -12.96
N LEU A 40 -11.08 5.35 -11.96
CA LEU A 40 -10.63 5.69 -10.61
C LEU A 40 -11.37 4.83 -9.60
N LEU A 41 -10.63 4.07 -8.81
CA LEU A 41 -11.20 3.23 -7.76
C LEU A 41 -11.15 3.98 -6.42
N PRO A 42 -12.28 4.17 -5.73
CA PRO A 42 -12.29 4.70 -4.39
C PRO A 42 -11.81 3.62 -3.41
N HIS A 43 -10.98 3.99 -2.44
CA HIS A 43 -10.58 3.10 -1.37
C HIS A 43 -10.39 3.86 -0.04
N PRO A 44 -10.60 3.18 1.11
CA PRO A 44 -10.45 3.81 2.40
C PRO A 44 -8.96 4.03 2.71
N PRO A 45 -8.55 5.18 3.26
CA PRO A 45 -7.15 5.49 3.50
C PRO A 45 -6.64 4.91 4.82
N VAL A 46 -6.91 3.63 5.11
CA VAL A 46 -6.62 3.03 6.44
C VAL A 46 -5.12 3.06 6.74
N VAL A 47 -4.30 2.57 5.81
CA VAL A 47 -2.85 2.53 5.97
C VAL A 47 -2.27 3.94 6.00
N ASN A 48 -2.70 4.82 5.11
CA ASN A 48 -2.30 6.22 5.11
C ASN A 48 -2.70 6.93 6.42
N TRP A 49 -3.89 6.69 6.96
CA TRP A 49 -4.31 7.24 8.25
C TRP A 49 -3.38 6.80 9.39
N LEU A 50 -2.97 5.52 9.42
CA LEU A 50 -2.02 5.01 10.39
C LEU A 50 -0.63 5.62 10.20
N LEU A 51 -0.06 5.48 9.00
CA LEU A 51 1.31 5.90 8.67
C LEU A 51 1.51 7.41 8.85
N ARG A 52 0.51 8.21 8.47
CA ARG A 52 0.61 9.68 8.44
C ARG A 52 0.13 10.35 9.73
N ARG A 53 -0.13 9.57 10.78
CA ARG A 53 -0.62 10.09 12.06
C ARG A 53 0.36 11.12 12.64
N GLY A 54 -0.17 12.31 12.96
CA GLY A 54 0.60 13.42 13.54
C GLY A 54 1.20 14.40 12.52
N LEU A 55 1.16 14.10 11.22
CA LEU A 55 1.68 15.01 10.20
C LEU A 55 0.81 16.25 10.01
N ALA A 56 1.45 17.37 9.67
CA ALA A 56 0.78 18.56 9.18
C ALA A 56 0.02 18.26 7.86
N ARG A 57 -1.04 19.03 7.57
CA ARG A 57 -1.96 18.76 6.45
C ARG A 57 -1.25 18.63 5.10
N ASP A 58 -0.30 19.51 4.80
CA ASP A 58 0.38 19.50 3.50
C ASP A 58 1.34 18.31 3.36
N ALA A 59 2.03 17.96 4.46
CA ALA A 59 2.86 16.77 4.53
C ALA A 59 2.02 15.50 4.38
N TYR A 60 0.87 15.43 5.07
CA TYR A 60 -0.09 14.34 4.94
C TYR A 60 -0.54 14.17 3.49
N LYS A 61 -1.04 15.24 2.85
CA LYS A 61 -1.50 15.19 1.46
C LYS A 61 -0.40 14.74 0.50
N LYS A 62 0.81 15.30 0.65
CA LYS A 62 1.95 14.95 -0.19
C LYS A 62 2.29 13.46 -0.06
N LEU A 63 2.45 12.95 1.16
CA LEU A 63 2.84 11.56 1.37
C LEU A 63 1.73 10.57 1.03
N CYS A 64 0.46 10.90 1.29
CA CYS A 64 -0.67 10.09 0.83
C CYS A 64 -0.66 10.01 -0.70
N SER A 65 -0.48 11.14 -1.39
CA SER A 65 -0.51 11.15 -2.86
C SER A 65 0.62 10.33 -3.49
N GLU A 66 1.83 10.41 -2.92
CA GLU A 66 2.96 9.60 -3.39
C GLU A 66 2.79 8.11 -3.06
N HIS A 67 2.09 7.78 -1.97
CA HIS A 67 1.74 6.42 -1.62
C HIS A 67 0.70 5.83 -2.58
N GLU A 68 -0.37 6.57 -2.88
CA GLU A 68 -1.34 6.15 -3.90
C GLU A 68 -0.71 6.00 -5.29
N MET A 69 0.22 6.89 -5.63
CA MET A 69 1.02 6.73 -6.84
C MET A 69 1.90 5.48 -6.76
N GLY A 70 2.44 5.17 -5.58
CA GLY A 70 3.21 3.97 -5.29
C GLY A 70 2.45 2.68 -5.59
N HIS A 71 1.16 2.59 -5.23
CA HIS A 71 0.32 1.45 -5.61
C HIS A 71 0.29 1.24 -7.13
N LEU A 72 0.06 2.31 -7.88
CA LEU A 72 -0.02 2.25 -9.35
C LEU A 72 1.34 1.92 -9.97
N GLN A 73 2.44 2.42 -9.41
CA GLN A 73 3.80 2.11 -9.87
C GLN A 73 4.23 0.67 -9.53
N ALA A 74 3.76 0.13 -8.41
CA ALA A 74 4.08 -1.21 -7.93
C ALA A 74 3.19 -2.31 -8.53
N LEU A 75 2.11 -1.94 -9.22
CA LEU A 75 1.10 -2.88 -9.71
C LEU A 75 1.66 -4.08 -10.50
N PRO A 76 2.63 -3.92 -11.43
CA PRO A 76 3.18 -5.08 -12.14
C PRO A 76 3.92 -6.06 -11.22
N PHE A 77 4.62 -5.56 -10.21
CA PHE A 77 5.33 -6.40 -9.24
C PHE A 77 4.35 -7.12 -8.31
N GLU A 78 3.31 -6.41 -7.86
CA GLU A 78 2.27 -7.02 -7.04
C GLU A 78 1.53 -8.11 -7.81
N ALA A 79 1.13 -7.85 -9.05
CA ALA A 79 0.44 -8.84 -9.88
C ALA A 79 1.28 -10.13 -10.04
N LEU A 80 2.60 -9.99 -10.27
CA LEU A 80 3.50 -11.14 -10.34
C LEU A 80 3.59 -11.86 -8.99
N TYR A 81 3.72 -11.13 -7.89
CA TYR A 81 3.77 -11.67 -6.54
C TYR A 81 2.52 -12.48 -6.19
N SER A 82 1.32 -11.91 -6.40
CA SER A 82 0.07 -12.60 -6.11
C SER A 82 -0.09 -13.85 -6.98
N VAL A 83 0.24 -13.78 -8.27
CA VAL A 83 0.18 -14.95 -9.18
C VAL A 83 1.08 -16.08 -8.70
N ILE A 84 2.31 -15.79 -8.26
CA ILE A 84 3.22 -16.81 -7.74
C ILE A 84 2.62 -17.49 -6.51
N LEU A 85 2.12 -16.73 -5.53
CA LEU A 85 1.49 -17.32 -4.34
C LEU A 85 0.28 -18.19 -4.68
N VAL A 86 -0.57 -17.73 -5.59
CA VAL A 86 -1.75 -18.48 -6.05
C VAL A 86 -1.34 -19.78 -6.74
N LEU A 87 -0.34 -19.75 -7.62
CA LEU A 87 0.14 -20.95 -8.31
C LEU A 87 0.73 -21.97 -7.33
N VAL A 88 1.49 -21.53 -6.31
CA VAL A 88 2.00 -22.43 -5.27
C VAL A 88 0.85 -23.02 -4.45
N MET A 89 -0.14 -22.22 -4.06
CA MET A 89 -1.33 -22.69 -3.33
C MET A 89 -2.12 -23.75 -4.12
N ILE A 90 -2.31 -23.53 -5.42
CA ILE A 90 -2.98 -24.49 -6.31
C ILE A 90 -2.14 -25.76 -6.48
N HIS A 91 -0.82 -25.61 -6.69
CA HIS A 91 0.09 -26.74 -6.88
C HIS A 91 0.12 -27.68 -5.68
N ASN A 92 -0.01 -27.14 -4.46
CA ASN A 92 -0.06 -27.94 -3.24
C ASN A 92 -1.42 -28.62 -3.01
N GLU A 93 -2.38 -28.47 -3.94
CA GLU A 93 -3.76 -28.99 -3.86
C GLU A 93 -4.49 -28.61 -2.56
N THR A 94 -4.04 -27.55 -1.90
CA THR A 94 -4.68 -27.06 -0.68
C THR A 94 -5.88 -26.22 -1.08
N ASN A 95 -7.09 -26.73 -0.83
CA ASN A 95 -8.33 -25.98 -1.02
C ASN A 95 -8.90 -25.48 0.31
N ASP A 96 -8.01 -25.02 1.20
CA ASP A 96 -8.38 -24.48 2.50
C ASP A 96 -8.62 -22.96 2.40
N VAL A 97 -9.79 -22.55 2.89
CA VAL A 97 -10.20 -21.15 2.98
C VAL A 97 -9.19 -20.33 3.77
N ILE A 98 -8.60 -20.88 4.84
CA ILE A 98 -7.62 -20.17 5.67
C ILE A 98 -6.38 -19.82 4.83
N GLY A 99 -5.91 -20.73 3.97
CA GLY A 99 -4.78 -20.47 3.09
C GLY A 99 -5.06 -19.38 2.07
N TRP A 100 -6.26 -19.38 1.48
CA TRP A 100 -6.67 -18.31 0.57
C TRP A 100 -6.73 -16.95 1.27
N LEU A 101 -7.21 -16.89 2.51
CA LEU A 101 -7.18 -15.66 3.31
C LEU A 101 -5.74 -15.17 3.55
N TRP A 102 -4.80 -16.08 3.82
CA TRP A 102 -3.39 -15.74 3.94
C TRP A 102 -2.79 -15.21 2.64
N VAL A 103 -3.04 -15.87 1.50
CA VAL A 103 -2.54 -15.42 0.19
C VAL A 103 -3.04 -14.02 -0.14
N VAL A 104 -4.35 -13.77 0.07
CA VAL A 104 -4.94 -12.44 -0.16
C VAL A 104 -4.34 -11.39 0.79
N ALA A 105 -4.29 -11.67 2.10
CA ALA A 105 -3.73 -10.74 3.07
C ALA A 105 -2.25 -10.43 2.81
N SER A 106 -1.48 -11.45 2.42
CA SER A 106 -0.07 -11.35 2.04
C SER A 106 0.12 -10.47 0.81
N SER A 107 -0.72 -10.64 -0.21
CA SER A 107 -0.70 -9.83 -1.44
C SER A 107 -0.99 -8.35 -1.15
N PHE A 108 -2.08 -8.06 -0.41
CA PHE A 108 -2.36 -6.68 0.02
C PHE A 108 -1.22 -6.09 0.84
N ALA A 109 -0.65 -6.84 1.80
CA ALA A 109 0.45 -6.36 2.61
C ALA A 109 1.73 -6.08 1.80
N ALA A 110 2.05 -6.92 0.81
CA ALA A 110 3.16 -6.71 -0.11
C ALA A 110 2.95 -5.44 -0.94
N TRP A 111 1.73 -5.22 -1.45
CA TRP A 111 1.41 -4.03 -2.23
C TRP A 111 1.57 -2.74 -1.43
N GLU A 112 1.10 -2.73 -0.17
CA GLU A 112 1.24 -1.61 0.77
C GLU A 112 2.72 -1.32 1.10
N ILE A 113 3.53 -2.37 1.31
CA ILE A 113 4.99 -2.23 1.50
C ILE A 113 5.63 -1.58 0.28
N LEU A 114 5.32 -2.07 -0.93
CA LEU A 114 5.90 -1.54 -2.16
C LEU A 114 5.50 -0.08 -2.40
N ALA A 115 4.24 0.27 -2.14
CA ALA A 115 3.74 1.64 -2.21
C ALA A 115 4.45 2.58 -1.23
N GLU A 116 4.72 2.12 0.00
CA GLU A 116 5.45 2.91 0.98
C GLU A 116 6.94 3.03 0.66
N ILE A 117 7.58 1.98 0.16
CA ILE A 117 8.96 2.04 -0.34
C ILE A 117 9.05 3.05 -1.47
N HIS A 118 8.11 3.03 -2.43
CA HIS A 118 8.04 4.01 -3.49
C HIS A 118 7.96 5.45 -2.93
N THR A 119 7.09 5.66 -1.94
CA THR A 119 6.93 6.96 -1.26
C THR A 119 8.25 7.45 -0.64
N ILE A 120 8.93 6.58 0.11
CA ILE A 120 10.22 6.89 0.75
C ILE A 120 11.26 7.25 -0.32
N ARG A 121 11.35 6.47 -1.39
CA ARG A 121 12.32 6.69 -2.48
C ARG A 121 12.06 7.94 -3.31
N HIS A 122 10.80 8.34 -3.49
CA HIS A 122 10.46 9.51 -4.29
C HIS A 122 10.57 10.82 -3.50
N VAL A 123 10.24 10.79 -2.20
CA VAL A 123 10.33 11.98 -1.33
C VAL A 123 11.74 12.12 -0.71
N GLN A 124 12.52 11.04 -0.65
CA GLN A 124 13.92 10.99 -0.23
C GLN A 124 14.19 11.71 1.10
N SER A 125 15.15 12.65 1.13
CA SER A 125 15.54 13.44 2.30
C SER A 125 14.36 14.20 2.92
N GLY A 126 13.36 14.55 2.12
CA GLY A 126 12.13 15.14 2.61
C GLY A 126 11.36 14.22 3.54
N TYR A 127 11.40 12.89 3.33
CA TYR A 127 10.59 11.94 4.10
C TYR A 127 11.00 11.96 5.58
N GLN A 128 12.31 11.82 5.86
CA GLN A 128 12.83 11.84 7.23
C GLN A 128 12.59 13.20 7.90
N CYS A 129 12.75 14.30 7.16
CA CYS A 129 12.48 15.64 7.67
C CYS A 129 11.02 15.81 8.12
N LEU A 130 10.07 15.33 7.29
CA LEU A 130 8.64 15.40 7.61
C LEU A 130 8.25 14.61 8.88
N TYR A 131 9.02 13.58 9.24
CA TYR A 131 8.75 12.74 10.40
C TYR A 131 9.66 13.01 11.60
N ARG A 132 10.56 14.00 11.54
CA ARG A 132 11.58 14.24 12.58
C ARG A 132 10.98 14.32 13.99
N ASP A 133 9.86 15.05 14.13
CA ASP A 133 9.19 15.29 15.41
C ASP A 133 7.91 14.46 15.57
N ILE A 134 7.73 13.42 14.74
CA ILE A 134 6.55 12.56 14.74
C ILE A 134 6.89 11.17 15.26
N SER A 135 6.10 10.68 16.21
CA SER A 135 6.28 9.34 16.79
C SER A 135 6.50 8.25 15.73
N LEU A 136 7.45 7.36 16.02
CA LEU A 136 7.79 6.21 15.19
C LEU A 136 6.76 5.07 15.32
N ILE A 137 6.00 5.03 16.42
CA ILE A 137 5.11 3.91 16.77
C ILE A 137 4.17 3.51 15.62
N PRO A 138 3.41 4.42 14.96
CA PRO A 138 2.49 4.03 13.90
C PRO A 138 3.19 3.37 12.71
N ARG A 139 4.40 3.83 12.36
CA ARG A 139 5.21 3.27 11.27
C ARG A 139 5.74 1.90 11.65
N SER A 140 6.23 1.72 12.88
CA SER A 140 6.67 0.42 13.37
C SER A 140 5.55 -0.61 13.38
N ILE A 141 4.33 -0.21 13.76
CA ILE A 141 3.15 -1.09 13.72
C ILE A 141 2.84 -1.50 12.28
N PHE A 142 2.80 -0.54 11.35
CA PHE A 142 2.60 -0.83 9.92
C PHE A 142 3.61 -1.85 9.40
N TRP A 143 4.91 -1.59 9.58
CA TRP A 143 5.97 -2.46 9.09
C TRP A 143 5.92 -3.84 9.73
N GLY A 144 5.66 -3.92 11.04
CA GLY A 144 5.54 -5.19 11.75
C GLY A 144 4.37 -6.04 11.23
N ILE A 145 3.18 -5.46 11.12
CA ILE A 145 1.98 -6.17 10.64
C ILE A 145 2.16 -6.58 9.18
N ALA A 146 2.58 -5.65 8.31
CA ALA A 146 2.71 -5.95 6.89
C ALA A 146 3.76 -7.04 6.63
N LEU A 147 4.92 -6.97 7.30
CA LEU A 147 5.95 -7.99 7.17
C LEU A 147 5.47 -9.35 7.71
N PHE A 148 4.77 -9.36 8.85
CA PHE A 148 4.18 -10.58 9.39
C PHE A 148 3.19 -11.23 8.41
N LEU A 149 2.33 -10.44 7.76
CA LEU A 149 1.37 -10.96 6.77
C LEU A 149 2.06 -11.50 5.53
N VAL A 150 3.07 -10.79 5.00
CA VAL A 150 3.86 -11.23 3.83
C VAL A 150 4.59 -12.55 4.13
N LEU A 151 5.25 -12.64 5.28
CA LEU A 151 5.96 -13.86 5.68
C LEU A 151 4.99 -15.00 6.00
N GLY A 152 3.86 -14.69 6.64
CA GLY A 152 2.81 -15.66 6.96
C GLY A 152 2.23 -16.32 5.71
N GLY A 153 1.97 -15.55 4.65
CA GLY A 153 1.55 -16.07 3.35
C GLY A 153 2.53 -17.08 2.78
N TRP A 154 3.82 -16.73 2.73
CA TRP A 154 4.88 -17.64 2.26
C TRP A 154 5.04 -18.89 3.10
N VAL A 155 5.09 -18.74 4.43
CA VAL A 155 5.21 -19.88 5.35
C VAL A 155 4.02 -20.83 5.19
N TYR A 156 2.81 -20.29 5.07
CA TYR A 156 1.61 -21.10 4.88
C TYR A 156 1.72 -21.91 3.58
N VAL A 157 1.97 -21.24 2.44
CA VAL A 157 2.03 -21.96 1.15
C VAL A 157 3.19 -22.96 1.12
N PHE A 158 4.36 -22.67 1.69
CA PHE A 158 5.51 -23.60 1.63
C PHE A 158 5.45 -24.74 2.64
N ARG A 159 4.78 -24.57 3.79
CA ARG A 159 4.63 -25.66 4.78
C ARG A 159 3.98 -26.89 4.16
N HIS A 160 3.08 -26.69 3.20
CA HIS A 160 2.39 -27.76 2.50
C HIS A 160 3.18 -28.36 1.33
N THR A 161 4.24 -27.69 0.86
CA THR A 161 5.09 -28.17 -0.24
C THR A 161 6.18 -29.14 0.22
N PHE A 162 6.72 -28.99 1.43
CA PHE A 162 7.93 -29.71 1.87
C PHE A 162 7.74 -30.71 3.01
N ILE A 163 6.50 -30.87 3.52
CA ILE A 163 6.19 -31.81 4.62
C ILE A 163 5.17 -32.85 4.13
N GLN A 164 5.43 -33.45 2.98
CA GLN A 164 4.80 -34.68 2.50
C GLN A 164 5.84 -35.80 2.54
#